data_AF-A0A564Z5S0-F1
#
_entry.id   AF-A0A564Z5S0-F1
#
_cell.length_a   1.000
_cell.length_b   1.000
_cell.length_c   1.000
_cell.angle_alpha   90.00
_cell.angle_beta   90.00
_cell.angle_gamma   90.00
#
_symmetry.space_group_name_H-M   'P 1'
#
loop_
_entity.id
_entity.type
_entity.pdbx_description
1 polymer ?
#
loop_
_entity_poly.entity_id
_entity_poly.type
_entity_poly.pdbx_seq_one_letter_code
_entity_poly.pdbx_strand_id
1 'polypeptide(L)'
;MKDFFRELPEPLFTNALYPMVYEATQVAGPGDSHMGTKLILNILDCLPTSNQEVLLYLLDHLKRITSKSMVNKMNSHNLAVCLAPCLLHPSPVAARDIDTALLEHSKMVSVLECILDIWP
;
A
#
# COMPACT_ATOMS: atom_id res chain seq x y z
N MET A 1 13.30 -1.27 -10.02
CA MET A 1 12.01 -0.80 -9.48
C MET A 1 12.01 -0.75 -7.96
N LYS A 2 12.23 -1.87 -7.25
CA LYS A 2 12.23 -1.88 -5.76
C LYS A 2 13.23 -0.90 -5.15
N ASP A 3 14.44 -0.86 -5.69
CA ASP A 3 15.50 0.03 -5.17
C ASP A 3 15.19 1.50 -5.42
N PHE A 4 14.65 1.83 -6.60
CA PHE A 4 14.18 3.20 -6.91
C PHE A 4 13.20 3.72 -5.85
N PHE A 5 12.17 2.93 -5.48
CA PHE A 5 11.21 3.36 -4.47
C PHE A 5 11.81 3.46 -3.06
N ARG A 6 12.76 2.57 -2.73
CA ARG A 6 13.47 2.61 -1.44
C ARG A 6 14.40 3.81 -1.31
N GLU A 7 14.94 4.28 -2.43
CA GLU A 7 15.88 5.41 -2.49
C GLU A 7 15.19 6.78 -2.52
N LEU A 8 13.85 6.82 -2.63
CA LEU A 8 13.12 8.08 -2.55
C LEU A 8 13.34 8.75 -1.17
N PRO A 9 13.40 10.09 -1.11
CA PRO A 9 13.52 10.82 0.15
C PRO A 9 12.31 10.60 1.07
N GLU A 10 11.17 10.23 0.49
CA GLU A 10 9.93 9.88 1.16
C GLU A 10 9.28 8.70 0.41
N PRO A 11 8.65 7.71 1.09
CA PRO A 11 7.94 6.63 0.42
C PRO A 11 6.89 7.14 -0.58
N LEU A 12 6.58 6.31 -1.58
CA LEU A 12 5.55 6.64 -2.58
C LEU A 12 4.19 6.96 -1.94
N PHE A 13 3.84 6.23 -0.86
CA PHE A 13 2.63 6.48 -0.10
C PHE A 13 2.72 7.70 0.83
N THR A 14 3.84 8.42 0.89
CA THR A 14 4.12 9.49 1.86
C THR A 14 4.13 9.01 3.32
N ASN A 15 4.78 9.76 4.18
CA ASN A 15 4.87 9.41 5.60
C ASN A 15 3.51 9.52 6.32
N ALA A 16 2.68 10.46 5.89
CA ALA A 16 1.39 10.76 6.52
C ALA A 16 0.31 9.74 6.17
N LEU A 17 0.36 9.15 4.97
CA LEU A 17 -0.73 8.32 4.47
C LEU A 17 -0.74 6.91 5.03
N TYR A 18 0.42 6.32 5.37
CA TYR A 18 0.46 4.94 5.85
C TYR A 18 -0.43 4.70 7.08
N PRO A 19 -0.36 5.51 8.16
CA PRO A 19 -1.26 5.34 9.30
C PRO A 19 -2.74 5.49 8.92
N MET A 20 -3.08 6.46 8.06
CA MET A 20 -4.46 6.71 7.62
C MET A 20 -5.03 5.53 6.83
N VAL A 21 -4.24 4.98 5.90
CA VAL A 21 -4.66 3.81 5.11
C VAL A 21 -4.78 2.58 6.00
N TYR A 22 -3.83 2.37 6.92
CA TYR A 22 -3.91 1.27 7.88
C TYR A 22 -5.22 1.34 8.68
N GLU A 23 -5.53 2.49 9.27
CA GLU A 23 -6.79 2.69 10.00
C GLU A 23 -8.02 2.41 9.12
N ALA A 24 -8.02 2.87 7.87
CA ALA A 24 -9.09 2.58 6.93
C ALA A 24 -9.25 1.07 6.65
N THR A 25 -8.15 0.31 6.56
CA THR A 25 -8.22 -1.16 6.42
C THR A 25 -8.84 -1.85 7.63
N GLN A 26 -8.68 -1.27 8.83
CA GLN A 26 -9.29 -1.81 10.06
C GLN A 26 -10.79 -1.52 10.14
N VAL A 27 -11.24 -0.41 9.55
CA VAL A 27 -12.68 -0.04 9.46
C VAL A 27 -13.41 -0.86 8.39
N ALA A 28 -12.68 -1.33 7.36
CA ALA A 28 -13.20 -2.15 6.26
C ALA A 28 -13.54 -3.62 6.67
N GLY A 29 -14.04 -3.83 7.89
CA GLY A 29 -14.33 -5.14 8.46
C GLY A 29 -15.28 -6.02 7.62
N PRO A 30 -15.40 -7.31 7.97
CA PRO A 30 -16.16 -8.29 7.20
C PRO A 30 -17.67 -7.98 7.27
N GLY A 31 -18.16 -7.18 6.33
CA GLY A 31 -19.59 -6.83 6.24
C GLY A 31 -19.89 -5.55 5.45
N ASP A 32 -18.96 -4.58 5.43
CA ASP A 32 -19.09 -3.36 4.63
C ASP A 32 -17.82 -3.12 3.79
N SER A 33 -17.55 -4.08 2.90
CA SER A 33 -16.38 -4.02 2.01
C SER A 33 -16.45 -2.81 1.08
N HIS A 34 -17.65 -2.28 0.79
CA HIS A 34 -17.81 -1.19 -0.15
C HIS A 34 -17.48 0.18 0.46
N MET A 35 -17.91 0.46 1.70
CA MET A 35 -17.53 1.70 2.38
C MET A 35 -16.03 1.73 2.69
N GLY A 36 -15.47 0.63 3.18
CA GLY A 36 -14.04 0.50 3.46
C GLY A 36 -13.16 0.68 2.21
N THR A 37 -13.55 0.04 1.10
CA THR A 37 -12.89 0.21 -0.22
C THR A 37 -12.90 1.67 -0.65
N LYS A 38 -14.07 2.33 -0.58
CA LYS A 38 -14.20 3.76 -0.94
C LYS A 38 -13.31 4.65 -0.07
N LEU A 39 -13.25 4.39 1.23
CA LEU A 39 -12.41 5.17 2.15
C LEU A 39 -10.94 5.03 1.78
N ILE A 40 -10.46 3.80 1.53
CA ILE A 40 -9.07 3.56 1.12
C ILE A 40 -8.77 4.32 -0.17
N LEU A 41 -9.62 4.20 -1.20
CA LEU A 41 -9.42 4.89 -2.48
C LEU A 41 -9.42 6.42 -2.31
N ASN A 42 -10.32 6.98 -1.50
CA ASN A 42 -10.34 8.41 -1.22
C ASN A 42 -9.05 8.89 -0.50
N ILE A 43 -8.48 8.06 0.38
CA ILE A 43 -7.20 8.39 1.02
C ILE A 43 -6.07 8.37 -0.02
N LEU A 44 -6.06 7.42 -0.97
CA LEU A 44 -5.09 7.41 -2.06
C LEU A 44 -5.21 8.64 -2.97
N ASP A 45 -6.43 9.16 -3.16
CA ASP A 45 -6.68 10.39 -3.93
C ASP A 45 -6.17 11.66 -3.24
N CYS A 46 -5.85 11.60 -1.94
CA CYS A 46 -5.22 12.70 -1.21
C CYS A 46 -3.70 12.78 -1.42
N LEU A 47 -3.09 11.84 -2.16
CA LEU A 47 -1.66 11.89 -2.46
C LEU A 47 -1.31 13.13 -3.32
N PRO A 48 -0.09 13.66 -3.18
CA PRO A 48 0.44 14.63 -4.14
C PRO A 48 0.34 14.09 -5.56
N THR A 49 0.01 14.96 -6.54
CA THR A 49 -0.27 14.55 -7.93
C THR A 49 0.80 13.61 -8.51
N SER A 50 2.08 13.93 -8.33
CA SER A 50 3.18 13.09 -8.85
C SER A 50 3.24 11.71 -8.19
N ASN A 51 2.93 11.61 -6.89
CA ASN A 51 2.86 10.33 -6.19
C ASN A 51 1.65 9.52 -6.67
N GLN A 52 0.50 10.17 -6.85
CA GLN A 52 -0.72 9.54 -7.31
C GLN A 52 -0.54 8.96 -8.72
N GLU A 53 0.00 9.71 -9.68
CA GLU A 53 0.24 9.22 -11.05
C GLU A 53 1.13 7.97 -11.09
N VAL A 54 2.22 7.97 -10.32
CA VAL A 54 3.13 6.83 -10.21
C VAL A 54 2.46 5.66 -9.51
N LEU A 55 1.68 5.91 -8.45
CA LEU A 55 0.97 4.88 -7.72
C LEU A 55 -0.09 4.20 -8.59
N LEU A 56 -0.89 4.96 -9.34
CA LEU A 56 -1.90 4.43 -10.26
C LEU A 56 -1.28 3.49 -11.28
N TYR A 57 -0.20 3.94 -11.94
CA TYR A 57 0.52 3.12 -12.91
C TYR A 57 1.08 1.83 -12.28
N LEU A 58 1.63 1.95 -11.07
CA LEU A 58 2.16 0.82 -10.33
C LEU A 58 1.07 -0.18 -9.95
N LEU A 59 -0.04 0.27 -9.36
CA LEU A 59 -1.14 -0.60 -8.94
C LEU A 59 -1.77 -1.32 -10.14
N ASP A 60 -1.97 -0.63 -11.25
CA ASP A 60 -2.42 -1.25 -12.51
C ASP A 60 -1.45 -2.34 -12.99
N HIS A 61 -0.14 -2.08 -12.90
CA HIS A 61 0.88 -3.07 -13.26
C HIS A 61 0.86 -4.29 -12.33
N LEU A 62 0.77 -4.07 -11.02
CA LEU A 62 0.71 -5.14 -10.03
C LEU A 62 -0.56 -5.98 -10.20
N LYS A 63 -1.71 -5.36 -10.52
CA LYS A 63 -2.95 -6.08 -10.83
C LYS A 63 -2.82 -7.01 -12.04
N ARG A 64 -2.11 -6.57 -13.09
CA ARG A 64 -1.79 -7.43 -14.24
C ARG A 64 -0.90 -8.62 -13.87
N ILE A 65 -0.07 -8.49 -12.84
CA ILE A 65 0.75 -9.58 -12.33
C ILE A 65 -0.12 -10.55 -11.52
N THR A 66 -0.95 -10.06 -10.61
CA THR A 66 -1.81 -10.90 -9.76
C THR A 66 -2.86 -11.68 -10.55
N SER A 67 -3.37 -11.12 -11.65
CA SER A 67 -4.31 -11.83 -12.54
C SER A 67 -3.69 -13.06 -13.22
N LYS A 68 -2.35 -13.15 -13.27
CA LYS A 68 -1.59 -14.30 -13.79
C LYS A 68 -1.00 -15.18 -12.68
N SER A 69 -1.45 -15.02 -11.44
CA SER A 69 -0.95 -15.72 -10.24
C SER A 69 -0.91 -17.25 -10.38
N MET A 70 -1.84 -17.86 -11.11
CA MET A 70 -1.84 -19.31 -11.36
C MET A 70 -0.58 -19.79 -12.10
N VAL A 71 0.02 -18.93 -12.94
CA VAL A 71 1.21 -19.22 -13.74
C VAL A 71 2.46 -18.68 -13.06
N ASN A 72 2.50 -17.39 -12.72
CA ASN A 72 3.70 -16.73 -12.19
C ASN A 72 3.87 -16.92 -10.66
N LYS A 73 2.89 -17.51 -9.98
CA LYS A 73 2.86 -17.76 -8.53
C LYS A 73 2.89 -16.50 -7.65
N MET A 74 2.62 -15.34 -8.24
CA MET A 74 2.55 -14.04 -7.54
C MET A 74 1.09 -13.63 -7.35
N ASN A 75 0.51 -13.98 -6.21
CA ASN A 75 -0.77 -13.42 -5.75
C ASN A 75 -0.53 -12.05 -5.05
N SER A 76 -1.61 -11.39 -4.64
CA SER A 76 -1.55 -10.10 -3.94
C SER A 76 -0.65 -10.15 -2.71
N HIS A 77 -0.81 -11.19 -1.89
CA HIS A 77 0.04 -11.45 -0.72
C HIS A 77 1.54 -11.49 -1.05
N ASN A 78 1.94 -12.33 -2.02
CA ASN A 78 3.35 -12.53 -2.39
C ASN A 78 3.98 -11.24 -2.93
N LEU A 79 3.21 -10.42 -3.68
CA LEU A 79 3.66 -9.11 -4.10
C LEU A 79 3.78 -8.15 -2.92
N ALA A 80 2.79 -8.14 -2.02
CA ALA A 80 2.78 -7.27 -0.85
C ALA A 80 3.98 -7.55 0.07
N VAL A 81 4.30 -8.81 0.34
CA VAL A 81 5.50 -9.24 1.09
C VAL A 81 6.78 -8.61 0.53
N CYS A 82 6.90 -8.53 -0.80
CA CYS A 82 8.08 -8.03 -1.48
C CYS A 82 8.16 -6.50 -1.60
N LEU A 83 7.01 -5.83 -1.69
CA LEU A 83 6.92 -4.43 -2.09
C LEU A 83 6.51 -3.49 -0.96
N ALA A 84 5.74 -3.98 0.02
CA ALA A 84 5.22 -3.15 1.11
C ALA A 84 6.33 -2.35 1.82
N PRO A 85 7.50 -2.93 2.18
CA PRO A 85 8.55 -2.16 2.85
C PRO A 85 9.14 -1.04 2.00
N CYS A 86 9.10 -1.15 0.67
CA CYS A 86 9.67 -0.13 -0.23
C CYS A 86 8.65 0.94 -0.59
N LEU A 87 7.36 0.68 -0.41
CA LEU A 87 6.27 1.59 -0.79
C LEU A 87 5.65 2.31 0.42
N LEU A 88 5.62 1.66 1.59
CA LEU A 88 4.89 2.11 2.77
C LEU A 88 5.77 2.49 3.96
N HIS A 89 7.00 1.97 4.06
CA HIS A 89 7.84 2.24 5.22
C HIS A 89 8.20 3.74 5.24
N PRO A 90 7.85 4.46 6.32
CA PRO A 90 8.20 5.87 6.46
C PRO A 90 9.71 6.12 6.40
N SER A 91 10.09 7.35 6.06
CA SER A 91 11.47 7.79 6.20
C SER A 91 11.97 7.63 7.65
N PRO A 92 13.28 7.45 7.90
CA PRO A 92 13.82 7.28 9.26
C PRO A 92 13.47 8.41 10.22
N VAL A 93 13.27 9.63 9.71
CA VAL A 93 12.86 10.79 10.51
C VAL A 93 11.40 10.65 10.92
N ALA A 94 10.49 10.40 9.96
CA ALA A 94 9.06 10.29 10.23
C ALA A 94 8.68 9.02 11.02
N ALA A 95 9.43 7.92 10.84
CA ALA A 95 9.21 6.67 11.57
C ALA A 95 9.35 6.83 13.10
N ARG A 96 10.01 7.88 13.58
CA ARG A 96 10.16 8.17 15.01
C ARG A 96 8.88 8.62 15.69
N ASP A 97 7.98 9.23 14.91
CA ASP A 97 6.72 9.80 15.39
C ASP A 97 5.53 8.86 15.17
N ILE A 98 5.77 7.70 14.55
CA ILE A 98 4.76 6.68 14.25
C ILE A 98 4.88 5.56 15.28
N ASP A 99 3.75 5.02 15.73
CA ASP A 99 3.73 3.86 16.61
C ASP A 99 4.47 2.68 15.96
N THR A 100 5.50 2.19 16.64
CA THR A 100 6.32 1.05 16.19
C THR A 100 5.51 -0.20 15.89
N ALA A 101 4.36 -0.41 16.55
CA ALA A 101 3.47 -1.53 16.27
C ALA A 101 2.84 -1.43 14.87
N LEU A 102 2.66 -0.22 14.34
CA LEU A 102 2.23 0.00 12.96
C LEU A 102 3.35 -0.30 11.97
N LEU A 103 4.61 -0.18 12.35
CA LEU A 103 5.76 -0.41 11.46
C LEU A 103 6.13 -1.90 11.31
N GLU A 104 5.39 -2.79 11.96
CA GLU A 104 5.53 -4.23 11.78
C GLU A 104 5.36 -4.63 10.31
N HIS A 105 6.27 -5.47 9.82
CA HIS A 105 6.26 -5.93 8.42
C HIS A 105 4.91 -6.55 8.03
N SER A 106 4.32 -7.36 8.90
CA SER A 106 3.02 -7.99 8.70
C SER A 106 1.90 -6.97 8.45
N LYS A 107 1.91 -5.83 9.14
CA LYS A 107 0.89 -4.77 9.00
C LYS A 107 1.00 -4.07 7.66
N MET A 108 2.21 -3.70 7.26
CA MET A 108 2.45 -3.11 5.94
C MET A 108 2.06 -4.07 4.80
N VAL A 109 2.34 -5.37 4.97
CA VAL A 109 1.93 -6.40 4.01
C VAL A 109 0.42 -6.46 3.91
N SER A 110 -0.31 -6.54 5.04
CA SER A 110 -1.77 -6.58 5.04
C SER A 110 -2.39 -5.34 4.38
N VAL A 111 -1.82 -4.15 4.59
CA VAL A 111 -2.28 -2.92 3.94
C VAL A 111 -2.12 -2.99 2.43
N LEU A 112 -0.92 -3.32 1.93
CA LEU A 112 -0.70 -3.37 0.49
C LEU A 112 -1.47 -4.51 -0.18
N GLU A 113 -1.60 -5.66 0.49
CA GLU A 113 -2.44 -6.77 0.03
C GLU A 113 -3.90 -6.34 -0.11
N CYS A 114 -4.45 -5.68 0.92
CA CYS A 114 -5.82 -5.15 0.89
C CYS A 114 -6.02 -4.20 -0.30
N ILE A 115 -5.10 -3.25 -0.52
CA ILE A 115 -5.15 -2.32 -1.65
C ILE A 115 -5.18 -3.09 -2.99
N LEU A 116 -4.32 -4.10 -3.16
CA LEU A 116 -4.23 -4.87 -4.41
C LEU A 116 -5.48 -5.72 -4.67
N ASP A 117 -6.13 -6.21 -3.61
CA ASP A 117 -7.36 -7.00 -3.71
C ASP A 117 -8.57 -6.15 -4.11
N ILE A 118 -8.65 -4.92 -3.59
CA ILE A 118 -9.72 -3.97 -3.93
C ILE A 118 -9.45 -3.18 -5.22
N TRP A 119 -8.22 -3.14 -5.70
CA TRP A 119 -7.86 -2.41 -6.93
C TRP A 119 -8.59 -3.02 -8.13
N PRO A 120 -9.25 -2.21 -8.98
CA PRO A 120 -10.00 -2.69 -10.14
C PRO A 120 -9.14 -3.51 -11.13
#